data_AF-A0A2A2FGM1-F1
#
_entry.id   AF-A0A2A2FGM1-F1
#
_cell.length_a   1.000
_cell.length_b   1.000
_cell.length_c   1.000
_cell.angle_alpha   90.00
_cell.angle_beta   90.00
_cell.angle_gamma   90.00
#
_symmetry.space_group_name_H-M   'P 1'
#
loop_
_entity.id
_entity.type
_entity.pdbx_description
1 polymer ?
#
loop_
_entity_poly.entity_id
_entity_poly.type
_entity_poly.pdbx_seq_one_letter_code
_entity_poly.pdbx_strand_id
1 'polypeptide(L)'
;MGSGPASNDRADVAGGDEGATPATVEDLLSDLRDLMESTSDADTHDEVWDIKHLLAEAHDRGLIESGVRDLDARDAAEAFVGSVIFASPLLVEDGIFDIADFLFAFTIAEVPVFLIANTLFVVFMTYALLEWTGRNKEETRTLFGVVPVRVFMILTVSFVVATVLMTVWGRVDGWGSPIEAIARINVIWTVGSLGAALGDILSDGDPAPVAASSVSSASTREALREGDPRGDDPRRGDPRREADPVDAAGTAERPEDVQRMSDGALVDALHEEFDDLEAVVDDTADQREVTRLREEAIQATIDDAFGDRIQKYTSRDIAEAFVGSIFFSIPFLVEDGVFDVADFFLSFRIGLVPIFFLVNTAFVLVMILALVYWAGPQDVRVSRPIFGFIPRRLVGTALVSFLTAAALMTMWGRVGNWQEPVVALARISVVWTVASFGGALGDILPGESSGADINDNLAALGDPADKDAVDEDAGR
;
A
#
# COMPACT_ATOMS: atom_id res chain seq x y z
N MET A 1 20.57 -65.70 12.35
CA MET A 1 21.52 -65.66 11.23
C MET A 1 20.69 -65.59 9.97
N GLY A 2 20.39 -64.46 9.34
CA GLY A 2 20.96 -63.12 9.34
C GLY A 2 20.65 -62.59 7.94
N SER A 3 19.42 -62.13 7.75
CA SER A 3 18.82 -61.76 6.47
C SER A 3 18.71 -60.24 6.37
N GLY A 4 18.97 -59.68 5.18
CA GLY A 4 18.38 -58.42 4.75
C GLY A 4 19.36 -57.26 4.51
N PRO A 5 19.03 -56.34 3.57
CA PRO A 5 19.99 -55.81 2.61
C PRO A 5 20.19 -54.27 2.65
N ALA A 6 21.21 -53.84 1.91
CA ALA A 6 21.38 -52.55 1.21
C ALA A 6 20.87 -51.27 1.92
N SER A 7 21.79 -50.56 2.56
CA SER A 7 21.67 -49.13 2.85
C SER A 7 21.72 -48.34 1.54
N ASN A 8 20.57 -47.77 1.17
CA ASN A 8 20.45 -46.80 0.10
C ASN A 8 20.73 -45.42 0.71
N ASP A 9 21.88 -44.87 0.40
CA ASP A 9 22.33 -43.53 0.82
C ASP A 9 21.61 -42.50 -0.07
N ARG A 10 20.40 -42.13 0.32
CA ARG A 10 19.69 -40.96 -0.22
C ARG A 10 20.04 -39.79 0.69
N ALA A 11 20.99 -38.98 0.25
CA ALA A 11 21.16 -37.65 0.79
C ALA A 11 19.87 -36.85 0.56
N ASP A 12 19.40 -36.26 1.65
CA ASP A 12 18.33 -35.28 1.72
C ASP A 12 18.54 -34.15 0.70
N VAL A 13 17.62 -34.04 -0.26
CA VAL A 13 17.30 -32.77 -0.94
C VAL A 13 15.86 -32.47 -0.53
N ALA A 14 15.73 -31.93 0.67
CA ALA A 14 14.50 -31.36 1.20
C ALA A 14 14.85 -29.99 1.76
N GLY A 15 14.79 -28.98 0.90
CA GLY A 15 14.98 -27.58 1.25
C GLY A 15 14.77 -26.74 0.01
N GLY A 16 13.76 -25.86 0.07
CA GLY A 16 13.52 -24.84 -0.96
C GLY A 16 12.18 -24.98 -1.66
N ASP A 17 11.09 -24.74 -0.93
CA ASP A 17 9.87 -24.14 -1.51
C ASP A 17 9.10 -23.40 -0.40
N GLU A 18 9.86 -22.60 0.37
CA GLU A 18 9.29 -21.48 1.13
C GLU A 18 9.32 -20.30 0.16
N GLY A 19 8.15 -19.72 -0.14
CA GLY A 19 7.94 -18.74 -1.22
C GLY A 19 9.10 -17.77 -1.38
N ALA A 20 9.89 -17.98 -2.44
CA ALA A 20 11.00 -17.11 -2.78
C ALA A 20 10.43 -15.72 -3.07
N THR A 21 10.80 -14.76 -2.23
CA THR A 21 10.57 -13.34 -2.50
C THR A 21 11.18 -13.03 -3.87
N PRO A 22 10.49 -12.28 -4.76
CA PRO A 22 11.08 -11.87 -6.04
C PRO A 22 12.41 -11.15 -5.78
N ALA A 23 13.40 -11.43 -6.62
CA ALA A 23 14.74 -10.85 -6.49
C ALA A 23 14.69 -9.34 -6.78
N THR A 24 15.35 -8.55 -5.93
CA THR A 24 15.41 -7.08 -6.12
C THR A 24 16.49 -6.71 -7.12
N VAL A 25 16.40 -5.50 -7.68
CA VAL A 25 17.42 -4.97 -8.60
C VAL A 25 18.80 -4.98 -7.94
N GLU A 26 18.88 -4.66 -6.65
CA GLU A 26 20.12 -4.66 -5.89
C GLU A 26 20.72 -6.07 -5.74
N ASP A 27 19.87 -7.09 -5.52
CA ASP A 27 20.31 -8.48 -5.45
C ASP A 27 20.89 -8.91 -6.80
N LEU A 28 20.17 -8.66 -7.90
CA LEU A 28 20.61 -8.98 -9.25
C LEU A 28 21.90 -8.24 -9.63
N LEU A 29 22.00 -6.95 -9.31
CA LEU A 29 23.21 -6.15 -9.57
C LEU A 29 24.40 -6.56 -8.67
N SER A 30 24.13 -7.06 -7.47
CA SER A 30 25.15 -7.60 -6.57
C SER A 30 25.70 -8.91 -7.11
N ASP A 31 24.83 -9.84 -7.50
CA ASP A 31 25.23 -11.15 -8.03
C ASP A 31 25.96 -11.01 -9.37
N LEU A 32 25.54 -10.08 -10.25
CA LEU A 32 26.28 -9.73 -11.46
C LEU A 32 27.65 -9.12 -11.16
N ARG A 33 27.82 -8.41 -10.04
CA ARG A 33 29.14 -7.92 -9.62
C ARG A 33 30.02 -9.07 -9.14
N ASP A 34 29.47 -9.98 -8.35
CA ASP A 34 30.21 -11.15 -7.86
C ASP A 34 30.69 -12.03 -9.03
N LEU A 35 29.86 -12.17 -10.07
CA LEU A 35 30.22 -12.83 -11.33
C LEU A 35 31.34 -12.10 -12.09
N MET A 36 31.29 -10.76 -12.13
CA MET A 36 32.35 -9.95 -12.74
C MET A 36 33.68 -10.05 -11.98
N GLU A 37 33.64 -10.21 -10.66
CA GLU A 37 34.84 -10.38 -9.83
C GLU A 37 35.42 -11.79 -9.89
N SER A 38 34.60 -12.81 -10.13
CA SER A 38 35.04 -14.20 -10.30
C SER A 38 35.65 -14.46 -11.68
N THR A 39 35.18 -13.76 -12.71
CA THR A 39 35.68 -13.91 -14.09
C THR A 39 36.76 -12.87 -14.43
N SER A 40 37.78 -13.28 -15.19
CA SER A 40 38.85 -12.40 -15.69
C SER A 40 38.73 -12.08 -17.18
N ASP A 41 37.64 -12.53 -17.80
CA ASP A 41 37.42 -12.41 -19.24
C ASP A 41 36.78 -11.06 -19.60
N ALA A 42 37.33 -10.41 -20.63
CA ALA A 42 36.90 -9.07 -21.03
C ALA A 42 35.54 -9.09 -21.73
N ASP A 43 35.26 -10.14 -22.49
CA ASP A 43 33.99 -10.28 -23.20
C ASP A 43 32.85 -10.48 -22.17
N THR A 44 33.07 -11.31 -21.14
CA THR A 44 32.12 -11.46 -20.01
C THR A 44 31.88 -10.14 -19.25
N HIS A 45 32.89 -9.27 -19.13
CA HIS A 45 32.72 -7.98 -18.46
C HIS A 45 31.81 -7.04 -19.25
N ASP A 46 31.92 -7.03 -20.58
CA ASP A 46 31.11 -6.19 -21.46
C ASP A 46 29.62 -6.63 -21.40
N GLU A 47 29.33 -7.94 -21.52
CA GLU A 47 27.96 -8.49 -21.42
C GLU A 47 27.30 -8.17 -20.07
N VAL A 48 28.04 -8.28 -18.97
CA VAL A 48 27.52 -7.93 -17.63
C VAL A 48 27.19 -6.44 -17.53
N TRP A 49 27.92 -5.55 -18.22
CA TRP A 49 27.60 -4.12 -18.24
C TRP A 49 26.31 -3.82 -18.99
N ASP A 50 26.04 -4.52 -20.09
CA ASP A 50 24.82 -4.35 -20.88
C ASP A 50 23.58 -4.83 -20.11
N ILE A 51 23.67 -5.99 -19.42
CA ILE A 51 22.62 -6.46 -18.50
C ILE A 51 22.38 -5.46 -17.37
N LYS A 52 23.44 -4.88 -16.78
CA LYS A 52 23.30 -3.84 -15.73
C LYS A 52 22.55 -2.61 -16.23
N HIS A 53 22.80 -2.18 -17.47
CA HIS A 53 22.09 -1.05 -18.06
C HIS A 53 20.62 -1.36 -18.31
N LEU A 54 20.29 -2.57 -18.77
CA LEU A 54 18.91 -3.01 -18.98
C LEU A 54 18.15 -3.18 -17.65
N LEU A 55 18.76 -3.77 -16.63
CA LEU A 55 18.18 -3.88 -15.29
C LEU A 55 17.95 -2.51 -14.65
N ALA A 56 18.89 -1.57 -14.79
CA ALA A 56 18.73 -0.21 -14.30
C ALA A 56 17.61 0.55 -15.03
N GLU A 57 17.45 0.36 -16.34
CA GLU A 57 16.35 0.94 -17.10
C GLU A 57 15.01 0.28 -16.76
N ALA A 58 14.99 -1.04 -16.55
CA ALA A 58 13.80 -1.76 -16.12
C ALA A 58 13.34 -1.29 -14.74
N HIS A 59 14.27 -1.11 -13.81
CA HIS A 59 14.04 -0.49 -12.51
C HIS A 59 13.47 0.93 -12.62
N ASP A 60 14.09 1.81 -13.42
CA ASP A 60 13.64 3.20 -13.59
C ASP A 60 12.22 3.30 -14.18
N ARG A 61 11.76 2.24 -14.86
CA ARG A 61 10.40 2.10 -15.39
C ARG A 61 9.44 1.38 -14.45
N GLY A 62 9.91 0.96 -13.28
CA GLY A 62 9.13 0.23 -12.30
C GLY A 62 8.88 -1.23 -12.64
N LEU A 63 9.59 -1.81 -13.61
CA LEU A 63 9.43 -3.20 -14.01
C LEU A 63 10.13 -4.19 -13.08
N ILE A 64 11.04 -3.73 -12.23
CA ILE A 64 11.74 -4.53 -11.22
C ILE A 64 11.83 -3.69 -9.95
N GLU A 65 11.48 -4.28 -8.81
CA GLU A 65 11.46 -3.59 -7.52
C GLU A 65 12.89 -3.35 -6.97
N SER A 66 13.08 -2.17 -6.38
CA SER A 66 14.28 -1.84 -5.57
C SER A 66 14.06 -2.30 -4.13
N GLY A 67 15.02 -2.97 -3.53
CA GLY A 67 14.96 -3.40 -2.13
C GLY A 67 15.23 -2.28 -1.11
N VAL A 68 15.77 -1.12 -1.52
CA VAL A 68 16.22 -0.08 -0.58
C VAL A 68 15.75 1.30 -1.02
N ARG A 69 14.73 1.82 -0.32
CA ARG A 69 14.24 3.17 -0.55
C ARG A 69 14.71 4.12 0.55
N ASP A 70 15.60 5.05 0.18
CA ASP A 70 16.00 6.14 1.08
C ASP A 70 14.88 7.19 1.17
N LEU A 71 14.63 7.69 2.38
CA LEU A 71 13.64 8.73 2.65
C LEU A 71 14.12 10.08 2.12
N ASP A 72 13.37 10.67 1.19
CA ASP A 72 13.72 11.95 0.60
C ASP A 72 12.79 13.09 1.02
N ALA A 73 13.28 14.33 0.86
CA ALA A 73 12.48 15.53 1.11
C ALA A 73 11.23 15.62 0.22
N ARG A 74 11.21 14.84 -0.88
CA ARG A 74 10.07 14.68 -1.79
C ARG A 74 8.91 13.94 -1.12
N ASP A 75 9.18 12.83 -0.43
CA ASP A 75 8.15 12.04 0.29
C ASP A 75 7.42 12.92 1.32
N ALA A 76 8.15 13.78 2.02
CA ALA A 76 7.57 14.73 2.97
C ALA A 76 6.67 15.78 2.30
N ALA A 77 7.01 16.22 1.08
CA ALA A 77 6.18 17.14 0.31
C ALA A 77 4.90 16.46 -0.21
N GLU A 78 4.98 15.19 -0.60
CA GLU A 78 3.85 14.40 -1.09
C GLU A 78 2.86 14.06 0.04
N ALA A 79 3.39 13.63 1.19
CA ALA A 79 2.62 13.50 2.43
C ALA A 79 1.95 14.84 2.82
N PHE A 80 2.65 15.96 2.69
CA PHE A 80 2.08 17.29 2.92
C PHE A 80 0.90 17.59 1.99
N VAL A 81 1.08 17.42 0.68
CA VAL A 81 0.04 17.69 -0.34
C VAL A 81 -1.19 16.82 -0.09
N GLY A 82 -0.98 15.52 0.12
CA GLY A 82 -2.05 14.58 0.46
C GLY A 82 -2.80 15.00 1.72
N SER A 83 -2.08 15.40 2.76
CA SER A 83 -2.68 15.88 4.00
C SER A 83 -3.57 17.11 3.79
N VAL A 84 -3.07 18.12 3.05
CA VAL A 84 -3.82 19.35 2.77
C VAL A 84 -5.09 19.06 1.97
N ILE A 85 -5.00 18.27 0.90
CA ILE A 85 -6.14 17.99 0.01
C ILE A 85 -7.28 17.33 0.78
N PHE A 86 -6.97 16.37 1.66
CA PHE A 86 -7.97 15.61 2.41
C PHE A 86 -8.46 16.33 3.67
N ALA A 87 -7.61 17.11 4.35
CA ALA A 87 -8.00 17.84 5.55
C ALA A 87 -8.82 19.11 5.25
N SER A 88 -8.58 19.76 4.10
CA SER A 88 -9.15 21.08 3.80
C SER A 88 -10.68 21.14 3.74
N PRO A 89 -11.39 20.19 3.10
CA PRO A 89 -12.85 20.19 3.08
C PRO A 89 -13.47 20.17 4.48
N LEU A 90 -12.80 19.45 5.40
CA LEU A 90 -13.30 19.28 6.77
C LEU A 90 -13.14 20.55 7.60
N LEU A 91 -12.17 21.40 7.29
CA LEU A 91 -11.96 22.68 8.01
C LEU A 91 -13.17 23.61 7.95
N VAL A 92 -14.13 23.39 7.06
CA VAL A 92 -15.33 24.23 6.94
C VAL A 92 -16.47 23.65 7.78
N GLU A 93 -16.46 22.37 8.08
CA GLU A 93 -17.54 21.67 8.76
C GLU A 93 -17.48 21.82 10.28
N ASP A 94 -18.65 21.96 10.91
CA ASP A 94 -18.74 22.11 12.37
C ASP A 94 -18.75 20.77 13.11
N GLY A 95 -19.07 19.65 12.42
CA GLY A 95 -19.09 18.33 13.05
C GLY A 95 -17.75 17.88 13.63
N ILE A 96 -16.62 18.48 13.21
CA ILE A 96 -15.30 18.25 13.85
C ILE A 96 -15.36 18.59 15.33
N PHE A 97 -16.02 19.69 15.69
CA PHE A 97 -16.11 20.14 17.07
C PHE A 97 -16.92 19.18 17.91
N ASP A 98 -18.08 18.74 17.40
CA ASP A 98 -18.93 17.76 18.07
C ASP A 98 -18.19 16.43 18.30
N ILE A 99 -17.43 15.98 17.30
CA ILE A 99 -16.62 14.75 17.42
C ILE A 99 -15.52 14.96 18.45
N ALA A 100 -14.77 16.07 18.39
CA ALA A 100 -13.68 16.35 19.33
C ALA A 100 -14.18 16.42 20.78
N ASP A 101 -15.30 17.09 21.00
CA ASP A 101 -15.96 17.18 22.30
C ASP A 101 -16.37 15.80 22.80
N PHE A 102 -16.92 14.94 21.93
CA PHE A 102 -17.26 13.57 22.29
C PHE A 102 -16.04 12.72 22.64
N LEU A 103 -14.99 12.74 21.81
CA LEU A 103 -13.75 11.99 22.01
C LEU A 103 -13.08 12.35 23.34
N PHE A 104 -13.17 13.63 23.72
CA PHE A 104 -12.59 14.15 24.95
C PHE A 104 -13.48 13.89 26.18
N ALA A 105 -14.79 14.12 26.07
CA ALA A 105 -15.72 14.03 27.19
C ALA A 105 -15.91 12.59 27.69
N PHE A 106 -15.75 11.59 26.83
CA PHE A 106 -15.89 10.20 27.22
C PHE A 106 -14.64 9.68 27.95
N THR A 107 -14.64 9.80 29.27
CA THR A 107 -13.54 9.34 30.11
C THR A 107 -13.90 8.10 30.94
N ILE A 108 -13.00 7.13 31.00
CA ILE A 108 -13.05 6.01 31.96
C ILE A 108 -11.86 6.15 32.89
N ALA A 109 -12.12 6.27 34.20
CA ALA A 109 -11.08 6.53 35.20
C ALA A 109 -10.18 7.75 34.83
N GLU A 110 -10.82 8.85 34.40
CA GLU A 110 -10.16 10.09 33.95
C GLU A 110 -9.32 9.98 32.67
N VAL A 111 -9.32 8.80 32.02
CA VAL A 111 -8.63 8.57 30.75
C VAL A 111 -9.60 8.78 29.58
N PRO A 112 -9.32 9.67 28.61
CA PRO A 112 -10.19 9.91 27.45
C PRO A 112 -10.06 8.74 26.44
N VAL A 113 -10.85 7.69 26.66
CA VAL A 113 -10.67 6.40 25.97
C VAL A 113 -10.86 6.54 24.46
N PHE A 114 -11.86 7.31 24.01
CA PHE A 114 -12.10 7.45 22.57
C PHE A 114 -11.05 8.32 21.88
N LEU A 115 -10.51 9.35 22.53
CA LEU A 115 -9.39 10.10 21.99
C LEU A 115 -8.14 9.22 21.79
N ILE A 116 -7.84 8.36 22.77
CA ILE A 116 -6.74 7.39 22.67
C ILE A 116 -7.04 6.37 21.56
N ALA A 117 -8.25 5.83 21.52
CA ALA A 117 -8.66 4.88 20.49
C ALA A 117 -8.57 5.49 19.08
N ASN A 118 -9.00 6.73 18.88
CA ASN A 118 -8.87 7.44 17.61
C ASN A 118 -7.39 7.63 17.25
N THR A 119 -6.55 8.04 18.21
CA THR A 119 -5.10 8.19 17.96
C THR A 119 -4.44 6.87 17.57
N LEU A 120 -4.77 5.77 18.26
CA LEU A 120 -4.29 4.44 17.90
C LEU A 120 -4.81 4.00 16.53
N PHE A 121 -6.07 4.29 16.23
CA PHE A 121 -6.67 4.04 14.93
C PHE A 121 -5.92 4.77 13.82
N VAL A 122 -5.57 6.04 14.00
CA VAL A 122 -4.78 6.82 13.03
C VAL A 122 -3.42 6.18 12.74
N VAL A 123 -2.68 5.85 13.81
CA VAL A 123 -1.36 5.23 13.69
C VAL A 123 -1.48 3.87 13.01
N PHE A 124 -2.42 3.04 13.46
CA PHE A 124 -2.65 1.71 12.91
C PHE A 124 -3.06 1.76 11.44
N MET A 125 -3.99 2.64 11.06
CA MET A 125 -4.46 2.75 9.69
C MET A 125 -3.38 3.29 8.75
N THR A 126 -2.61 4.29 9.19
CA THR A 126 -1.47 4.81 8.41
C THR A 126 -0.44 3.70 8.18
N TYR A 127 -0.10 2.96 9.23
CA TYR A 127 0.80 1.81 9.12
C TYR A 127 0.23 0.73 8.19
N ALA A 128 -1.03 0.35 8.37
CA ALA A 128 -1.69 -0.68 7.58
C ALA A 128 -1.79 -0.31 6.09
N LEU A 129 -2.01 0.97 5.75
CA LEU A 129 -2.01 1.44 4.37
C LEU A 129 -0.63 1.26 3.71
N LEU A 130 0.42 1.69 4.40
CA LEU A 130 1.79 1.58 3.88
C LEU A 130 2.25 0.11 3.78
N GLU A 131 1.91 -0.70 4.78
CA GLU A 131 2.17 -2.14 4.78
C GLU A 131 1.42 -2.85 3.64
N TRP A 132 0.14 -2.51 3.45
CA TRP A 132 -0.70 -3.09 2.40
C TRP A 132 -0.18 -2.76 0.99
N THR A 133 0.42 -1.59 0.81
CA THR A 133 1.08 -1.20 -0.45
C THR A 133 2.48 -1.79 -0.63
N GLY A 134 2.97 -2.66 0.26
CA GLY A 134 4.34 -3.21 0.18
C GLY A 134 5.45 -2.23 0.57
N ARG A 135 5.18 -0.92 0.51
CA ARG A 135 6.10 0.20 0.82
C ARG A 135 6.87 0.12 2.13
N ASN A 136 6.38 -0.59 3.15
CA ASN A 136 7.08 -0.74 4.44
C ASN A 136 8.13 -1.86 4.44
N LYS A 137 8.07 -2.82 3.51
CA LYS A 137 8.93 -4.01 3.51
C LYS A 137 10.39 -3.68 3.16
N GLU A 138 10.62 -2.54 2.51
CA GLU A 138 11.92 -2.08 2.00
C GLU A 138 12.60 -1.03 2.90
N GLU A 139 11.96 -0.62 4.01
CA GLU A 139 12.52 0.43 4.86
C GLU A 139 13.48 -0.13 5.92
N THR A 140 14.78 -0.03 5.64
CA THR A 140 15.85 -0.50 6.56
C THR A 140 15.96 0.31 7.86
N ARG A 141 15.39 1.52 7.90
CA ARG A 141 15.46 2.41 9.07
C ARG A 141 14.17 2.34 9.88
N THR A 142 14.28 1.79 11.09
CA THR A 142 13.20 1.79 12.08
C THR A 142 13.50 2.78 13.21
N LEU A 143 12.52 3.63 13.53
CA LEU A 143 12.51 4.45 14.73
C LEU A 143 12.26 3.55 15.95
N PHE A 144 13.11 3.67 16.96
CA PHE A 144 13.08 2.84 18.17
C PHE A 144 13.15 1.32 17.91
N GLY A 145 13.63 0.89 16.73
CA GLY A 145 13.75 -0.51 16.36
C GLY A 145 12.43 -1.21 16.03
N VAL A 146 11.30 -0.48 15.95
CA VAL A 146 9.97 -1.09 15.78
C VAL A 146 9.11 -0.39 14.73
N VAL A 147 9.19 0.94 14.62
CA VAL A 147 8.28 1.72 13.74
C VAL A 147 9.05 2.19 12.51
N PRO A 148 8.58 1.91 11.28
CA PRO A 148 9.22 2.44 10.06
C PRO A 148 9.30 3.98 10.10
N VAL A 149 10.44 4.56 9.71
CA VAL A 149 10.64 6.02 9.80
C VAL A 149 9.68 6.76 8.87
N ARG A 150 9.28 6.19 7.73
CA ARG A 150 8.27 6.73 6.82
C ARG A 150 6.92 6.91 7.50
N VAL A 151 6.45 5.89 8.23
CA VAL A 151 5.19 5.96 8.99
C VAL A 151 5.25 7.12 9.98
N PHE A 152 6.38 7.24 10.70
CA PHE A 152 6.58 8.35 11.64
C PHE A 152 6.62 9.71 10.94
N MET A 153 7.28 9.81 9.78
CA MET A 153 7.34 11.03 8.96
C MET A 153 5.94 11.44 8.52
N ILE A 154 5.16 10.54 7.91
CA ILE A 154 3.79 10.79 7.44
C ILE A 154 2.89 11.25 8.60
N LEU A 155 2.94 10.55 9.73
CA LEU A 155 2.19 10.92 10.94
C LEU A 155 2.59 12.30 11.46
N THR A 156 3.89 12.61 11.48
CA THR A 156 4.40 13.89 11.97
C THR A 156 4.03 15.04 11.03
N VAL A 157 4.27 14.88 9.73
CA VAL A 157 3.95 15.89 8.71
C VAL A 157 2.46 16.16 8.71
N SER A 158 1.63 15.14 8.65
CA SER A 158 0.17 15.31 8.67
C SER A 158 -0.34 15.96 9.97
N PHE A 159 0.25 15.65 11.12
CA PHE A 159 -0.13 16.29 12.39
C PHE A 159 0.23 17.77 12.41
N VAL A 160 1.43 18.12 11.94
CA VAL A 160 1.87 19.52 11.81
C VAL A 160 0.96 20.27 10.84
N VAL A 161 0.64 19.68 9.69
CA VAL A 161 -0.28 20.26 8.71
C VAL A 161 -1.65 20.50 9.32
N ALA A 162 -2.24 19.50 9.97
CA ALA A 162 -3.54 19.65 10.64
C ALA A 162 -3.52 20.77 11.69
N THR A 163 -2.44 20.85 12.48
CA THR A 163 -2.24 21.89 13.50
C THR A 163 -2.17 23.29 12.88
N VAL A 164 -1.38 23.44 11.81
CA VAL A 164 -1.23 24.72 11.10
C VAL A 164 -2.55 25.13 10.46
N LEU A 165 -3.21 24.22 9.75
CA LEU A 165 -4.51 24.49 9.13
C LEU A 165 -5.54 24.93 10.17
N MET A 166 -5.68 24.18 11.28
CA MET A 166 -6.60 24.52 12.36
C MET A 166 -6.29 25.86 13.02
N THR A 167 -5.01 26.21 13.14
CA THR A 167 -4.58 27.49 13.71
C THR A 167 -4.84 28.65 12.77
N VAL A 168 -4.44 28.51 11.49
CA VAL A 168 -4.57 29.57 10.48
C VAL A 168 -6.05 29.88 10.19
N TRP A 169 -6.89 28.85 10.16
CA TRP A 169 -8.34 29.01 9.95
C TRP A 169 -9.10 29.42 11.23
N GLY A 170 -8.40 29.65 12.35
CA GLY A 170 -9.00 30.12 13.60
C GLY A 170 -9.88 29.06 14.30
N ARG A 171 -9.76 27.79 13.93
CA ARG A 171 -10.57 26.67 14.46
C ARG A 171 -10.10 26.18 15.85
N VAL A 172 -8.94 26.63 16.32
CA VAL A 172 -8.40 26.33 17.67
C VAL A 172 -8.75 27.38 18.73
N ASP A 173 -9.62 28.35 18.43
CA ASP A 173 -10.04 29.44 19.33
C ASP A 173 -8.86 30.11 20.08
N GLY A 174 -7.81 30.46 19.33
CA GLY A 174 -6.63 31.11 19.87
C GLY A 174 -5.83 30.30 20.90
N TRP A 175 -6.00 28.97 20.94
CA TRP A 175 -5.36 28.07 21.91
C TRP A 175 -5.75 28.33 23.38
N GLY A 176 -6.93 28.91 23.63
CA GLY A 176 -7.42 29.19 24.99
C GLY A 176 -7.55 27.93 25.86
N SER A 177 -7.89 26.80 25.24
CA SER A 177 -7.88 25.45 25.84
C SER A 177 -6.99 24.54 24.99
N PRO A 178 -5.70 24.36 25.34
CA PRO A 178 -4.77 23.57 24.54
C PRO A 178 -5.21 22.12 24.35
N ILE A 179 -5.89 21.55 25.34
CA ILE A 179 -6.33 20.16 25.31
C ILE A 179 -7.48 19.98 24.32
N GLU A 180 -8.44 20.90 24.32
CA GLU A 180 -9.55 20.90 23.36
C GLU A 180 -9.06 21.16 21.94
N ALA A 181 -8.09 22.08 21.78
CA ALA A 181 -7.42 22.30 20.50
C ALA A 181 -6.75 21.01 19.99
N ILE A 182 -6.05 20.27 20.86
CA ILE A 182 -5.44 18.98 20.50
C ILE A 182 -6.50 17.96 20.09
N ALA A 183 -7.63 17.86 20.79
CA ALA A 183 -8.71 16.95 20.41
C ALA A 183 -9.29 17.28 19.02
N ARG A 184 -9.50 18.56 18.73
CA ARG A 184 -9.97 19.03 17.41
C ARG A 184 -8.94 18.75 16.32
N ILE A 185 -7.66 19.00 16.59
CA ILE A 185 -6.55 18.67 15.68
C ILE A 185 -6.49 17.16 15.44
N ASN A 186 -6.72 16.33 16.46
CA ASN A 186 -6.69 14.88 16.36
C ASN A 186 -7.73 14.34 15.37
N VAL A 187 -8.94 14.93 15.33
CA VAL A 187 -9.98 14.55 14.37
C VAL A 187 -9.56 14.88 12.93
N ILE A 188 -9.04 16.09 12.68
CA ILE A 188 -8.54 16.45 11.34
C ILE A 188 -7.32 15.61 10.97
N TRP A 189 -6.44 15.36 11.93
CA TRP A 189 -5.24 14.57 11.73
C TRP A 189 -5.57 13.14 11.31
N THR A 190 -6.69 12.56 11.76
CA THR A 190 -7.16 11.28 11.22
C THR A 190 -7.27 11.33 9.71
N VAL A 191 -7.93 12.35 9.17
CA VAL A 191 -8.16 12.43 7.72
C VAL A 191 -6.90 12.87 6.98
N GLY A 192 -6.17 13.82 7.57
CA GLY A 192 -4.93 14.34 7.02
C GLY A 192 -3.80 13.31 6.98
N SER A 193 -3.76 12.33 7.90
CA SER A 193 -2.76 11.25 7.89
C SER A 193 -3.09 10.19 6.85
N LEU A 194 -4.36 9.81 6.71
CA LEU A 194 -4.83 8.94 5.63
C LEU A 194 -4.55 9.58 4.26
N GLY A 195 -4.88 10.87 4.09
CA GLY A 195 -4.57 11.62 2.87
C GLY A 195 -3.07 11.72 2.61
N ALA A 196 -2.25 11.91 3.65
CA ALA A 196 -0.79 11.93 3.52
C ALA A 196 -0.23 10.58 3.07
N ALA A 197 -0.72 9.48 3.64
CA ALA A 197 -0.34 8.14 3.22
C ALA A 197 -0.72 7.88 1.75
N LEU A 198 -1.92 8.27 1.32
CA LEU A 198 -2.33 8.20 -0.09
C LEU A 198 -1.48 9.09 -1.01
N GLY A 199 -1.15 10.30 -0.56
CA GLY A 199 -0.31 11.23 -1.30
C GLY A 199 1.06 10.62 -1.58
N ASP A 200 1.66 9.99 -0.57
CA ASP A 200 2.91 9.22 -0.69
C ASP A 200 2.75 8.04 -1.65
N ILE A 201 1.62 7.34 -1.63
CA ILE A 201 1.36 6.17 -2.48
C ILE A 201 1.17 6.54 -3.97
N LEU A 202 0.41 7.60 -4.27
CA LEU A 202 -0.02 7.92 -5.64
C LEU A 202 1.03 8.66 -6.49
N SER A 203 2.03 9.26 -5.87
CA SER A 203 3.03 10.13 -6.52
C SER A 203 4.14 9.40 -7.29
N ASP A 204 4.22 8.07 -7.18
CA ASP A 204 5.23 7.25 -7.86
C ASP A 204 4.93 6.97 -9.33
N GLY A 205 3.68 7.15 -9.78
CA GLY A 205 3.25 6.75 -11.13
C GLY A 205 3.51 7.78 -12.25
N ASP A 206 4.13 8.93 -11.96
CA ASP A 206 4.28 10.00 -12.95
C ASP A 206 5.72 10.57 -12.94
N PRO A 207 6.55 10.28 -13.97
CA PRO A 207 7.73 11.11 -14.21
C PRO A 207 7.20 12.51 -14.53
N ALA A 208 7.43 13.45 -13.62
CA ALA A 208 6.91 14.80 -13.74
C ALA A 208 7.08 15.33 -15.18
N PRO A 209 6.05 15.93 -15.80
CA PRO A 209 6.24 16.58 -17.09
C PRO A 209 7.33 17.62 -16.87
N VAL A 210 8.41 17.51 -17.65
CA VAL A 210 9.51 18.46 -17.68
C VAL A 210 8.88 19.84 -17.82
N ALA A 211 8.76 20.53 -16.68
CA ALA A 211 8.19 21.86 -16.66
C ALA A 211 9.09 22.69 -17.56
N ALA A 212 8.51 23.14 -18.67
CA ALA A 212 9.15 23.96 -19.67
C ALA A 212 9.75 25.21 -19.02
N SER A 213 10.98 25.06 -18.53
CA SER A 213 11.90 26.13 -18.18
C SER A 213 12.80 26.39 -19.39
N SER A 214 12.18 26.47 -20.57
CA SER A 214 12.79 26.91 -21.82
C SER A 214 12.65 28.42 -21.99
N VAL A 215 12.87 29.22 -20.94
CA VAL A 215 13.18 30.65 -21.11
C VAL A 215 14.12 31.08 -19.99
N SER A 216 15.27 31.67 -20.38
CA SER A 216 16.23 32.39 -19.54
C SER A 216 17.48 31.62 -19.04
N SER A 217 18.18 30.93 -19.94
CA SER A 217 19.61 30.59 -19.73
C SER A 217 20.50 30.96 -20.94
N ALA A 218 19.97 31.68 -21.93
CA ALA A 218 20.72 32.16 -23.09
C ALA A 218 21.40 33.54 -22.91
N SER A 219 21.23 34.22 -21.77
CA SER A 219 21.76 35.59 -21.58
C SER A 219 22.87 35.72 -20.52
N THR A 220 23.37 34.63 -19.95
CA THR A 220 24.39 34.69 -18.86
C THR A 220 25.69 33.95 -19.18
N ARG A 221 25.84 33.38 -20.38
CA ARG A 221 27.09 32.72 -20.82
C ARG A 221 28.07 33.62 -21.59
N GLU A 222 27.73 34.89 -21.81
CA GLU A 222 28.55 35.80 -22.63
C GLU A 222 29.29 36.89 -21.83
N ALA A 223 29.27 36.83 -20.48
CA ALA A 223 29.89 37.85 -19.62
C ALA A 223 31.11 37.36 -18.79
N LEU A 224 31.58 36.12 -18.97
CA LEU A 224 32.73 35.58 -18.21
C LEU A 224 33.77 34.92 -19.12
N ARG A 225 34.11 35.59 -20.22
CA ARG A 225 35.21 35.18 -21.10
C ARG A 225 36.23 36.30 -21.27
N GLU A 226 36.88 36.69 -20.17
CA GLU A 226 38.10 37.50 -20.25
C GLU A 226 38.96 37.39 -18.98
N GLY A 227 40.19 36.87 -19.13
CA GLY A 227 41.31 37.15 -18.20
C GLY A 227 41.90 36.00 -17.37
N ASP A 228 42.74 35.16 -18.00
CA ASP A 228 44.16 34.76 -17.68
C ASP A 228 44.65 34.51 -16.21
N PRO A 229 45.80 33.84 -15.94
CA PRO A 229 45.86 32.59 -15.18
C PRO A 229 46.81 32.67 -13.96
N ARG A 230 47.07 31.50 -13.36
CA ARG A 230 48.11 31.16 -12.35
C ARG A 230 47.67 31.14 -10.90
N GLY A 231 47.88 29.98 -10.29
CA GLY A 231 47.85 29.76 -8.85
C GLY A 231 47.86 28.27 -8.54
N ASP A 232 49.05 27.69 -8.50
CA ASP A 232 49.31 26.35 -7.94
C ASP A 232 48.80 26.25 -6.49
N ASP A 233 48.08 25.17 -6.16
CA ASP A 233 48.24 24.50 -4.86
C ASP A 233 47.81 23.01 -4.95
N PRO A 234 48.73 22.05 -4.78
CA PRO A 234 48.41 20.64 -4.62
C PRO A 234 48.49 20.27 -3.14
N ARG A 235 47.36 19.87 -2.53
CA ARG A 235 47.25 18.86 -1.45
C ARG A 235 45.91 18.98 -0.71
N ARG A 236 45.04 17.99 -0.91
CA ARG A 236 44.40 17.26 0.18
C ARG A 236 43.82 15.95 -0.35
N GLY A 237 44.39 14.85 0.12
CA GLY A 237 43.85 13.51 -0.09
C GLY A 237 42.69 13.23 0.86
N ASP A 238 41.69 12.55 0.30
CA ASP A 238 41.07 11.27 0.72
C ASP A 238 40.61 11.10 2.19
N PRO A 239 39.41 10.53 2.45
CA PRO A 239 39.15 9.13 2.09
C PRO A 239 37.80 8.87 1.42
N ARG A 240 37.82 8.01 0.39
CA ARG A 240 36.84 6.93 0.13
C ARG A 240 35.45 7.17 0.72
N ARG A 241 34.60 7.88 -0.03
CA ARG A 241 33.18 7.50 -0.10
C ARG A 241 33.15 6.28 -1.01
N GLU A 242 32.83 5.11 -0.47
CA GLU A 242 32.13 4.09 -1.26
C GLU A 242 30.91 4.82 -1.84
N ALA A 243 30.96 5.08 -3.14
CA ALA A 243 29.77 5.46 -3.88
C ALA A 243 28.87 4.23 -3.88
N ASP A 244 27.59 4.41 -3.59
CA ASP A 244 26.63 3.33 -3.79
C ASP A 244 26.76 2.82 -5.24
N PRO A 245 26.76 1.51 -5.45
CA PRO A 245 26.95 0.94 -6.77
C PRO A 245 25.88 1.37 -7.78
N VAL A 246 24.70 1.80 -7.30
CA VAL A 246 23.62 2.35 -8.12
C VAL A 246 23.96 3.75 -8.65
N ASP A 247 24.62 4.60 -7.84
CA ASP A 247 25.06 5.94 -8.25
C ASP A 247 26.22 5.90 -9.26
N ALA A 248 27.07 4.87 -9.19
CA ALA A 248 28.15 4.65 -10.13
C ALA A 248 27.66 4.20 -11.52
N ALA A 249 26.56 3.46 -11.59
CA ALA A 249 25.91 3.08 -12.84
C ALA A 249 25.08 4.24 -13.46
N GLY A 250 24.58 5.17 -12.64
CA GLY A 250 23.81 6.32 -13.09
C GLY A 250 24.60 7.45 -13.76
N THR A 251 25.94 7.43 -13.71
CA THR A 251 26.79 8.52 -14.22
C THR A 251 27.55 8.20 -15.52
N ALA A 252 27.50 6.96 -16.01
CA ALA A 252 27.90 6.62 -17.38
C ALA A 252 26.75 6.96 -18.34
N GLU A 253 27.03 7.65 -19.44
CA GLU A 253 26.01 7.99 -20.46
C GLU A 253 25.32 6.71 -20.94
N ARG A 254 24.08 6.47 -20.47
CA ARG A 254 23.28 5.32 -20.90
C ARG A 254 23.02 5.39 -22.41
N PRO A 255 23.07 4.27 -23.14
CA PRO A 255 22.78 4.25 -24.57
C PRO A 255 21.35 4.80 -24.86
N GLU A 256 21.22 5.79 -25.76
CA GLU A 256 19.93 6.44 -26.06
C GLU A 256 18.89 5.51 -26.71
N ASP A 257 19.34 4.36 -27.19
CA ASP A 257 18.56 3.28 -27.78
C ASP A 257 17.77 2.51 -26.73
N VAL A 258 18.35 2.23 -25.56
CA VAL A 258 17.68 1.54 -24.45
C VAL A 258 16.52 2.40 -23.89
N GLN A 259 16.74 3.71 -23.75
CA GLN A 259 15.71 4.66 -23.29
C GLN A 259 14.49 4.78 -24.22
N ARG A 260 14.61 4.37 -25.49
CA ARG A 260 13.52 4.45 -26.48
C ARG A 260 12.75 3.15 -26.65
N MET A 261 13.19 2.06 -26.03
CA MET A 261 12.50 0.77 -26.11
C MET A 261 11.13 0.84 -25.44
N SER A 262 10.16 0.05 -25.91
CA SER A 262 8.93 -0.23 -25.16
C SER A 262 9.19 -1.30 -24.10
N ASP A 263 8.38 -1.38 -23.05
CA ASP A 263 8.60 -2.32 -21.94
C ASP A 263 8.76 -3.77 -22.42
N GLY A 264 7.90 -4.26 -23.32
CA GLY A 264 8.08 -5.60 -23.90
C GLY A 264 9.37 -5.79 -24.71
N ALA A 265 9.86 -4.73 -25.37
CA ALA A 265 11.13 -4.78 -26.10
C ALA A 265 12.34 -4.71 -25.17
N LEU A 266 12.19 -4.08 -24.00
CA LEU A 266 13.20 -4.04 -22.95
C LEU A 266 13.34 -5.42 -22.29
N VAL A 267 12.23 -6.11 -22.04
CA VAL A 267 12.22 -7.51 -21.57
C VAL A 267 12.88 -8.43 -22.60
N ASP A 268 12.51 -8.32 -23.88
CA ASP A 268 13.10 -9.11 -24.96
C ASP A 268 14.62 -8.86 -25.08
N ALA A 269 15.08 -7.61 -24.94
CA ALA A 269 16.50 -7.28 -24.95
C ALA A 269 17.24 -7.88 -23.74
N LEU A 270 16.62 -7.83 -22.54
CA LEU A 270 17.20 -8.45 -21.34
C LEU A 270 17.37 -9.96 -21.52
N HIS A 271 16.42 -10.63 -22.18
CA HIS A 271 16.54 -12.04 -22.51
C HIS A 271 17.73 -12.34 -23.45
N GLU A 272 17.94 -11.49 -24.46
CA GLU A 272 19.00 -11.65 -25.46
C GLU A 272 20.39 -11.47 -24.81
N GLU A 273 20.58 -10.44 -23.99
CA GLU A 273 21.86 -10.22 -23.29
C GLU A 273 22.19 -11.34 -22.28
N PHE A 274 21.19 -11.92 -21.60
CA PHE A 274 21.44 -13.10 -20.76
C PHE A 274 21.84 -14.35 -21.58
N ASP A 275 21.32 -14.51 -22.80
CA ASP A 275 21.71 -15.61 -23.70
C ASP A 275 23.15 -15.41 -24.22
N ASP A 276 23.54 -14.17 -24.52
CA ASP A 276 24.89 -13.82 -24.95
C ASP A 276 25.91 -13.99 -23.80
N LEU A 277 25.55 -13.57 -22.57
CA LEU A 277 26.35 -13.84 -21.37
C LEU A 277 26.55 -15.35 -21.13
N GLU A 278 25.50 -16.17 -21.28
CA GLU A 278 25.62 -17.63 -21.11
C GLU A 278 26.56 -18.25 -22.18
N ALA A 279 26.61 -17.68 -23.38
CA ALA A 279 27.42 -18.19 -24.49
C ALA A 279 28.92 -17.90 -24.33
N VAL A 280 29.29 -16.84 -23.60
CA VAL A 280 30.68 -16.40 -23.38
C VAL A 280 31.29 -17.02 -22.11
N VAL A 281 30.46 -17.40 -21.14
CA VAL A 281 30.92 -17.97 -19.86
C VAL A 281 31.38 -19.43 -20.01
N ASP A 282 32.66 -19.66 -19.72
CA ASP A 282 33.34 -20.95 -19.93
C ASP A 282 33.19 -21.98 -18.77
N ASP A 283 32.87 -21.55 -17.54
CA ASP A 283 32.75 -22.46 -16.38
C ASP A 283 31.31 -22.92 -16.11
N THR A 284 31.18 -24.20 -15.75
CA THR A 284 29.90 -24.85 -15.42
C THR A 284 29.27 -24.36 -14.11
N ALA A 285 30.04 -23.74 -13.22
CA ALA A 285 29.50 -23.08 -12.03
C ALA A 285 28.86 -21.73 -12.40
N ASP A 286 29.59 -20.93 -13.17
CA ASP A 286 29.15 -19.60 -13.62
C ASP A 286 27.94 -19.70 -14.57
N GLN A 287 27.86 -20.70 -15.45
CA GLN A 287 26.67 -20.95 -16.30
C GLN A 287 25.40 -21.21 -15.48
N ARG A 288 25.51 -21.93 -14.35
CA ARG A 288 24.34 -22.15 -13.47
C ARG A 288 23.90 -20.86 -12.80
N GLU A 289 24.86 -20.00 -12.48
CA GLU A 289 24.58 -18.71 -11.87
C GLU A 289 23.90 -17.76 -12.85
N VAL A 290 24.37 -17.69 -14.09
CA VAL A 290 23.71 -16.91 -15.16
C VAL A 290 22.28 -17.42 -15.41
N THR A 291 22.08 -18.75 -15.41
CA THR A 291 20.74 -19.35 -15.56
C THR A 291 19.81 -18.95 -14.40
N ARG A 292 20.32 -18.97 -13.16
CA ARG A 292 19.57 -18.54 -11.97
C ARG A 292 19.20 -17.07 -12.05
N LEU A 293 20.18 -16.19 -12.36
CA LEU A 293 19.97 -14.75 -12.48
C LEU A 293 18.97 -14.39 -13.58
N ARG A 294 19.04 -15.10 -14.71
CA ARG A 294 18.06 -14.97 -15.79
C ARG A 294 16.65 -15.30 -15.29
N GLU A 295 16.47 -16.43 -14.63
CA GLU A 295 15.15 -16.87 -14.16
C GLU A 295 14.58 -15.90 -13.10
N GLU A 296 15.42 -15.41 -12.18
CA GLU A 296 15.05 -14.41 -11.18
C GLU A 296 14.69 -13.05 -11.81
N ALA A 297 15.48 -12.55 -12.77
CA ALA A 297 15.21 -11.30 -13.46
C ALA A 297 13.92 -11.36 -14.30
N ILE A 298 13.68 -12.47 -15.00
CA ILE A 298 12.47 -12.67 -15.79
C ILE A 298 11.25 -12.74 -14.87
N GLN A 299 11.34 -13.50 -13.79
CA GLN A 299 10.22 -13.64 -12.86
C GLN A 299 9.86 -12.28 -12.23
N ALA A 300 10.86 -11.52 -11.78
CA ALA A 300 10.66 -10.17 -11.24
C ALA A 300 10.01 -9.22 -12.27
N THR A 301 10.34 -9.36 -13.56
CA THR A 301 9.81 -8.50 -14.62
C THR A 301 8.42 -8.91 -15.13
N ILE A 302 8.10 -10.21 -15.11
CA ILE A 302 6.82 -10.75 -15.60
C ILE A 302 5.72 -10.66 -14.53
N ASP A 303 6.05 -10.91 -13.26
CA ASP A 303 5.06 -10.89 -12.18
C ASP A 303 4.41 -9.50 -12.03
N ASP A 304 5.15 -8.42 -12.27
CA ASP A 304 4.64 -7.04 -12.27
C ASP A 304 3.92 -6.65 -13.59
N ALA A 305 4.45 -7.08 -14.74
CA ALA A 305 3.88 -6.73 -16.05
C ALA A 305 2.60 -7.53 -16.42
N PHE A 306 2.41 -8.72 -15.87
CA PHE A 306 1.28 -9.61 -16.17
C PHE A 306 0.64 -10.15 -14.89
N GLY A 307 0.07 -9.24 -14.09
CA GLY A 307 -0.67 -9.53 -12.87
C GLY A 307 -1.54 -10.79 -12.93
N ASP A 308 -1.17 -11.76 -12.11
CA ASP A 308 -1.68 -13.11 -12.20
C ASP A 308 -3.14 -13.22 -11.71
N ARG A 309 -3.90 -14.10 -12.37
CA ARG A 309 -5.36 -14.02 -12.45
C ARG A 309 -6.05 -14.72 -11.28
N ILE A 310 -6.55 -13.95 -10.32
CA ILE A 310 -7.10 -14.47 -9.06
C ILE A 310 -8.53 -15.01 -9.20
N GLN A 311 -8.71 -16.25 -8.75
CA GLN A 311 -9.99 -16.94 -8.61
C GLN A 311 -10.22 -17.32 -7.13
N LYS A 312 -10.84 -16.44 -6.31
CA LYS A 312 -11.61 -16.74 -5.06
C LYS A 312 -11.82 -15.47 -4.20
N TYR A 313 -12.84 -15.48 -3.32
CA TYR A 313 -13.06 -14.41 -2.33
C TYR A 313 -12.18 -14.66 -1.09
N THR A 314 -11.21 -13.78 -0.82
CA THR A 314 -10.17 -14.01 0.21
C THR A 314 -10.30 -13.08 1.42
N SER A 315 -9.50 -13.30 2.47
CA SER A 315 -9.40 -12.38 3.61
C SER A 315 -8.79 -11.04 3.24
N ARG A 316 -8.05 -10.96 2.13
CA ARG A 316 -7.52 -9.71 1.57
C ARG A 316 -8.65 -8.84 1.02
N ASP A 317 -9.60 -9.41 0.28
CA ASP A 317 -10.79 -8.71 -0.23
C ASP A 317 -11.61 -8.06 0.90
N ILE A 318 -11.72 -8.73 2.06
CA ILE A 318 -12.35 -8.17 3.26
C ILE A 318 -11.59 -6.96 3.78
N ALA A 319 -10.25 -7.04 3.84
CA ALA A 319 -9.40 -5.94 4.29
C ALA A 319 -9.46 -4.76 3.32
N GLU A 320 -9.46 -5.00 2.02
CA GLU A 320 -9.55 -3.98 0.98
C GLU A 320 -10.92 -3.29 0.99
N ALA A 321 -12.00 -4.08 1.12
CA ALA A 321 -13.33 -3.54 1.32
C ALA A 321 -13.42 -2.71 2.60
N PHE A 322 -12.77 -3.14 3.67
CA PHE A 322 -12.72 -2.42 4.95
C PHE A 322 -11.97 -1.08 4.82
N VAL A 323 -10.77 -1.07 4.23
CA VAL A 323 -9.95 0.12 4.01
C VAL A 323 -10.67 1.12 3.11
N GLY A 324 -11.21 0.67 1.98
CA GLY A 324 -11.99 1.50 1.07
C GLY A 324 -13.24 2.09 1.77
N SER A 325 -13.91 1.30 2.61
CA SER A 325 -15.05 1.79 3.39
C SER A 325 -14.68 2.92 4.34
N ILE A 326 -13.55 2.83 5.05
CA ILE A 326 -13.08 3.89 5.96
C ILE A 326 -12.88 5.19 5.19
N PHE A 327 -12.12 5.12 4.09
CA PHE A 327 -11.72 6.30 3.32
C PHE A 327 -12.91 7.13 2.86
N PHE A 328 -13.91 6.46 2.29
CA PHE A 328 -15.10 7.14 1.77
C PHE A 328 -16.10 7.53 2.86
N SER A 329 -16.06 6.88 4.03
CA SER A 329 -16.98 7.21 5.14
C SER A 329 -16.57 8.47 5.89
N ILE A 330 -15.27 8.68 6.08
CA ILE A 330 -14.75 9.74 6.95
C ILE A 330 -15.32 11.13 6.64
N PRO A 331 -15.36 11.61 5.38
CA PRO A 331 -15.93 12.93 5.09
C PRO A 331 -17.38 13.09 5.56
N PHE A 332 -18.17 12.02 5.41
CA PHE A 332 -19.57 12.00 5.83
C PHE A 332 -19.75 11.92 7.35
N LEU A 333 -18.77 11.41 8.10
CA LEU A 333 -18.87 11.39 9.56
C LEU A 333 -18.88 12.80 10.14
N VAL A 334 -18.17 13.73 9.49
CA VAL A 334 -18.01 15.11 9.92
C VAL A 334 -19.15 15.99 9.44
N GLU A 335 -19.87 15.56 8.40
CA GLU A 335 -20.98 16.32 7.84
C GLU A 335 -22.28 16.09 8.64
N ASP A 336 -22.98 17.17 8.98
CA ASP A 336 -24.28 17.09 9.67
C ASP A 336 -25.45 16.75 8.74
N GLY A 337 -25.28 16.94 7.42
CA GLY A 337 -26.27 16.56 6.41
C GLY A 337 -26.66 15.08 6.47
N VAL A 338 -25.80 14.22 7.01
CA VAL A 338 -26.10 12.80 7.29
C VAL A 338 -27.34 12.65 8.17
N PHE A 339 -27.53 13.52 9.15
CA PHE A 339 -28.70 13.48 10.04
C PHE A 339 -29.99 13.86 9.31
N ASP A 340 -29.94 14.92 8.50
CA ASP A 340 -31.10 15.38 7.74
C ASP A 340 -31.57 14.30 6.75
N VAL A 341 -30.64 13.61 6.09
CA VAL A 341 -30.96 12.49 5.19
C VAL A 341 -31.54 11.30 5.97
N ALA A 342 -31.00 10.99 7.15
CA ALA A 342 -31.52 9.93 7.99
C ALA A 342 -32.95 10.20 8.47
N ASP A 343 -33.24 11.45 8.85
CA ASP A 343 -34.59 11.89 9.22
C ASP A 343 -35.54 11.79 8.02
N PHE A 344 -35.07 12.17 6.82
CA PHE A 344 -35.82 11.96 5.58
C PHE A 344 -36.13 10.48 5.32
N PHE A 345 -35.18 9.57 5.53
CA PHE A 345 -35.40 8.12 5.36
C PHE A 345 -36.51 7.58 6.28
N LEU A 346 -36.67 8.19 7.45
CA LEU A 346 -37.67 7.82 8.44
C LEU A 346 -39.00 8.59 8.31
N SER A 347 -39.07 9.61 7.45
CA SER A 347 -40.22 10.50 7.29
C SER A 347 -41.43 9.82 6.63
N PHE A 348 -41.21 8.95 5.64
CA PHE A 348 -42.26 8.26 4.90
C PHE A 348 -42.36 6.78 5.28
N ARG A 349 -43.45 6.41 5.94
CA ARG A 349 -43.69 5.05 6.45
C ARG A 349 -45.01 4.50 5.95
N ILE A 350 -45.01 3.22 5.57
CA ILE A 350 -46.24 2.45 5.33
C ILE A 350 -46.33 1.41 6.45
N GLY A 351 -47.27 1.62 7.36
CA GLY A 351 -47.34 0.84 8.61
C GLY A 351 -46.10 1.07 9.47
N LEU A 352 -45.38 0.01 9.82
CA LEU A 352 -44.15 0.07 10.61
C LEU A 352 -42.88 0.19 9.75
N VAL A 353 -43.01 0.21 8.43
CA VAL A 353 -41.88 0.09 7.51
C VAL A 353 -41.49 1.46 6.93
N PRO A 354 -40.27 1.96 7.19
CA PRO A 354 -39.75 3.18 6.57
C PRO A 354 -39.35 2.89 5.11
N ILE A 355 -40.12 3.42 4.16
CA ILE A 355 -39.98 3.04 2.75
C ILE A 355 -38.69 3.60 2.16
N PHE A 356 -38.35 4.87 2.43
CA PHE A 356 -37.13 5.48 1.89
C PHE A 356 -35.86 4.82 2.43
N PHE A 357 -35.87 4.39 3.70
CA PHE A 357 -34.79 3.57 4.25
C PHE A 357 -34.59 2.24 3.50
N LEU A 358 -35.68 1.54 3.18
CA LEU A 358 -35.61 0.31 2.38
C LEU A 358 -35.15 0.57 0.95
N VAL A 359 -35.60 1.66 0.34
CA VAL A 359 -35.14 2.08 -0.99
C VAL A 359 -33.65 2.36 -0.99
N ASN A 360 -33.13 3.06 0.02
CA ASN A 360 -31.69 3.30 0.16
C ASN A 360 -30.92 1.97 0.30
N THR A 361 -31.40 1.07 1.16
CA THR A 361 -30.78 -0.25 1.35
C THR A 361 -30.75 -1.04 0.03
N ALA A 362 -31.86 -1.06 -0.71
CA ALA A 362 -31.92 -1.70 -2.02
C ALA A 362 -30.98 -1.04 -3.03
N PHE A 363 -30.91 0.30 -3.04
CA PHE A 363 -30.00 1.06 -3.89
C PHE A 363 -28.54 0.69 -3.62
N VAL A 364 -28.11 0.65 -2.36
CA VAL A 364 -26.75 0.26 -1.96
C VAL A 364 -26.42 -1.14 -2.46
N LEU A 365 -27.30 -2.12 -2.24
CA LEU A 365 -27.05 -3.50 -2.68
C LEU A 365 -26.99 -3.63 -4.21
N VAL A 366 -27.84 -2.91 -4.94
CA VAL A 366 -27.82 -2.87 -6.41
C VAL A 366 -26.55 -2.18 -6.91
N MET A 367 -26.09 -1.13 -6.23
CA MET A 367 -24.86 -0.42 -6.58
C MET A 367 -23.63 -1.32 -6.40
N ILE A 368 -23.50 -2.01 -5.25
CA ILE A 368 -22.42 -2.99 -5.04
C ILE A 368 -22.46 -4.07 -6.12
N LEU A 369 -23.66 -4.60 -6.41
CA LEU A 369 -23.83 -5.60 -7.47
C LEU A 369 -23.34 -5.07 -8.83
N ALA A 370 -23.70 -3.84 -9.17
CA ALA A 370 -23.29 -3.21 -10.43
C ALA A 370 -21.77 -2.99 -10.50
N LEU A 371 -21.15 -2.49 -9.44
CA LEU A 371 -19.70 -2.27 -9.41
C LEU A 371 -18.94 -3.59 -9.53
N VAL A 372 -19.27 -4.57 -8.68
CA VAL A 372 -18.51 -5.83 -8.60
C VAL A 372 -18.74 -6.72 -9.82
N TYR A 373 -19.97 -6.78 -10.36
CA TYR A 373 -20.32 -7.75 -11.42
C TYR A 373 -20.53 -7.13 -12.81
N TRP A 374 -20.82 -5.83 -12.90
CA TRP A 374 -21.06 -5.18 -14.20
C TRP A 374 -19.89 -4.30 -14.65
N ALA A 375 -19.15 -3.70 -13.72
CA ALA A 375 -17.96 -2.89 -14.01
C ALA A 375 -16.63 -3.66 -13.87
N GLY A 376 -16.61 -4.82 -13.18
CA GLY A 376 -15.41 -5.64 -13.00
C GLY A 376 -15.01 -6.46 -14.24
N PRO A 377 -13.74 -6.93 -14.34
CA PRO A 377 -13.27 -7.80 -15.42
C PRO A 377 -14.15 -9.05 -15.58
N GLN A 378 -14.53 -9.38 -16.83
CA GLN A 378 -15.66 -10.24 -17.19
C GLN A 378 -15.55 -11.76 -16.90
N ASP A 379 -14.83 -12.21 -15.86
CA ASP A 379 -14.70 -13.65 -15.54
C ASP A 379 -15.04 -14.02 -14.08
N VAL A 380 -15.94 -13.27 -13.44
CA VAL A 380 -16.45 -13.63 -12.10
C VAL A 380 -17.46 -14.78 -12.19
N ARG A 381 -16.99 -16.02 -12.17
CA ARG A 381 -17.85 -17.19 -11.93
C ARG A 381 -18.38 -17.11 -10.50
N VAL A 382 -19.70 -17.09 -10.35
CA VAL A 382 -20.38 -17.12 -9.03
C VAL A 382 -20.09 -18.46 -8.36
N SER A 383 -19.00 -18.52 -7.59
CA SER A 383 -18.61 -19.71 -6.85
C SER A 383 -19.44 -19.82 -5.57
N ARG A 384 -20.32 -20.84 -5.52
CA ARG A 384 -21.16 -21.22 -4.37
C ARG A 384 -22.03 -20.07 -3.79
N PRO A 385 -23.03 -19.56 -4.52
CA PRO A 385 -23.90 -18.49 -4.03
C PRO A 385 -24.64 -18.87 -2.74
N ILE A 386 -24.85 -17.89 -1.85
CA ILE A 386 -25.67 -18.06 -0.64
C ILE A 386 -27.13 -18.25 -1.09
N PHE A 387 -27.80 -19.28 -0.57
CA PHE A 387 -29.14 -19.70 -0.99
C PHE A 387 -29.31 -20.00 -2.49
N GLY A 388 -28.22 -20.16 -3.25
CA GLY A 388 -28.26 -20.49 -4.67
C GLY A 388 -28.32 -19.28 -5.63
N PHE A 389 -28.54 -18.05 -5.13
CA PHE A 389 -28.69 -16.85 -5.98
C PHE A 389 -28.01 -15.58 -5.47
N ILE A 390 -27.66 -15.47 -4.18
CA ILE A 390 -27.00 -14.26 -3.64
C ILE A 390 -25.48 -14.42 -3.72
N PRO A 391 -24.74 -13.55 -4.44
CA PRO A 391 -23.29 -13.65 -4.50
C PRO A 391 -22.65 -13.36 -3.13
N ARG A 392 -21.71 -14.21 -2.69
CA ARG A 392 -21.03 -14.07 -1.39
C ARG A 392 -20.28 -12.76 -1.26
N ARG A 393 -19.57 -12.39 -2.32
CA ARG A 393 -18.80 -11.14 -2.41
C ARG A 393 -19.66 -9.92 -2.13
N LEU A 394 -20.88 -9.87 -2.70
CA LEU A 394 -21.84 -8.81 -2.41
C LEU A 394 -22.19 -8.73 -0.92
N VAL A 395 -22.46 -9.88 -0.28
CA VAL A 395 -22.81 -9.91 1.15
C VAL A 395 -21.61 -9.53 2.02
N GLY A 396 -20.41 -10.01 1.66
CA GLY A 396 -19.16 -9.68 2.33
C GLY A 396 -18.88 -8.18 2.29
N THR A 397 -18.81 -7.59 1.10
CA THR A 397 -18.58 -6.15 0.91
C THR A 397 -19.67 -5.30 1.58
N ALA A 398 -20.94 -5.68 1.44
CA ALA A 398 -22.05 -4.99 2.09
C ALA A 398 -21.97 -5.05 3.62
N LEU A 399 -21.65 -6.20 4.19
CA LEU A 399 -21.57 -6.40 5.64
C LEU A 399 -20.36 -5.68 6.22
N VAL A 400 -19.18 -5.82 5.60
CA VAL A 400 -17.94 -5.17 6.02
C VAL A 400 -18.13 -3.66 6.01
N SER A 401 -18.59 -3.09 4.90
CA SER A 401 -18.83 -1.64 4.81
C SER A 401 -19.88 -1.14 5.81
N PHE A 402 -20.95 -1.90 6.06
CA PHE A 402 -21.95 -1.55 7.05
C PHE A 402 -21.38 -1.55 8.47
N LEU A 403 -20.64 -2.60 8.84
CA LEU A 403 -20.01 -2.71 10.15
C LEU A 403 -18.95 -1.63 10.35
N THR A 404 -18.18 -1.31 9.31
CA THR A 404 -17.20 -0.21 9.33
C THR A 404 -17.89 1.13 9.58
N ALA A 405 -18.94 1.45 8.82
CA ALA A 405 -19.72 2.68 9.02
C ALA A 405 -20.31 2.75 10.43
N ALA A 406 -20.88 1.63 10.92
CA ALA A 406 -21.45 1.55 12.26
C ALA A 406 -20.40 1.75 13.36
N ALA A 407 -19.22 1.13 13.21
CA ALA A 407 -18.11 1.23 14.14
C ALA A 407 -17.56 2.66 14.20
N LEU A 408 -17.31 3.28 13.05
CA LEU A 408 -16.82 4.66 12.97
C LEU A 408 -17.84 5.65 13.55
N MET A 409 -19.11 5.56 13.15
CA MET A 409 -20.18 6.41 13.67
C MET A 409 -20.35 6.26 15.19
N THR A 410 -20.12 5.07 15.73
CA THR A 410 -20.16 4.83 17.18
C THR A 410 -18.94 5.40 17.88
N MET A 411 -17.75 5.13 17.36
CA MET A 411 -16.48 5.61 17.91
C MET A 411 -16.41 7.14 17.96
N TRP A 412 -16.98 7.81 16.96
CA TRP A 412 -17.01 9.27 16.84
C TRP A 412 -18.28 9.91 17.45
N GLY A 413 -19.10 9.13 18.15
CA GLY A 413 -20.26 9.65 18.89
C GLY A 413 -21.47 10.07 18.06
N ARG A 414 -21.45 9.85 16.73
CA ARG A 414 -22.48 10.30 15.79
C ARG A 414 -23.81 9.53 15.89
N VAL A 415 -23.83 8.39 16.59
CA VAL A 415 -25.04 7.59 16.82
C VAL A 415 -25.80 7.93 18.11
N GLY A 416 -25.37 8.95 18.87
CA GLY A 416 -26.09 9.41 20.07
C GLY A 416 -26.21 8.33 21.15
N ASN A 417 -25.14 7.57 21.40
CA ASN A 417 -25.10 6.47 22.38
C ASN A 417 -26.20 5.41 22.21
N TRP A 418 -26.69 5.20 20.98
CA TRP A 418 -27.69 4.18 20.66
C TRP A 418 -29.03 4.31 21.40
N GLN A 419 -29.37 5.51 21.91
CA GLN A 419 -30.63 5.76 22.62
C GLN A 419 -31.85 5.51 21.73
N GLU A 420 -31.73 5.83 20.44
CA GLU A 420 -32.75 5.60 19.42
C GLU A 420 -32.20 4.69 18.31
N PRO A 421 -32.27 3.35 18.46
CA PRO A 421 -31.63 2.41 17.55
C PRO A 421 -32.08 2.54 16.09
N VAL A 422 -33.35 2.88 15.86
CA VAL A 422 -33.89 3.04 14.49
C VAL A 422 -33.29 4.27 13.81
N VAL A 423 -33.12 5.37 14.55
CA VAL A 423 -32.49 6.59 14.06
C VAL A 423 -31.00 6.35 13.83
N ALA A 424 -30.32 5.65 14.75
CA ALA A 424 -28.93 5.25 14.57
C ALA A 424 -28.74 4.41 13.30
N LEU A 425 -29.59 3.41 13.06
CA LEU A 425 -29.54 2.60 11.84
C LEU A 425 -29.79 3.42 10.57
N ALA A 426 -30.72 4.39 10.61
CA ALA A 426 -30.95 5.29 9.49
C ALA A 426 -29.69 6.13 9.18
N ARG A 427 -29.05 6.71 10.20
CA ARG A 427 -27.80 7.48 10.06
C ARG A 427 -26.66 6.63 9.54
N ILE A 428 -26.48 5.44 10.10
CA ILE A 428 -25.48 4.47 9.64
C ILE A 428 -25.74 4.10 8.17
N SER A 429 -27.00 3.95 7.74
CA SER A 429 -27.31 3.60 6.35
C SER A 429 -26.91 4.67 5.32
N VAL A 430 -26.89 5.95 5.73
CA VAL A 430 -26.42 7.05 4.88
C VAL A 430 -24.90 6.90 4.66
N VAL A 431 -24.14 6.78 5.76
CA VAL A 431 -22.67 6.59 5.69
C VAL A 431 -22.33 5.25 5.02
N TRP A 432 -23.10 4.20 5.28
CA TRP A 432 -22.96 2.89 4.64
C TRP A 432 -23.06 2.97 3.12
N THR A 433 -23.81 3.93 2.57
CA THR A 433 -23.93 4.10 1.12
C THR A 433 -22.59 4.44 0.50
N VAL A 434 -21.87 5.42 1.05
CA VAL A 434 -20.53 5.79 0.56
C VAL A 434 -19.46 4.79 1.00
N ALA A 435 -19.59 4.21 2.19
CA ALA A 435 -18.73 3.12 2.66
C ALA A 435 -18.78 1.93 1.69
N SER A 436 -19.97 1.56 1.24
CA SER A 436 -20.18 0.46 0.28
C SER A 436 -19.56 0.74 -1.08
N PHE A 437 -19.58 2.00 -1.51
CA PHE A 437 -18.92 2.41 -2.75
C PHE A 437 -17.40 2.23 -2.63
N GLY A 438 -16.80 2.77 -1.55
CA GLY A 438 -15.38 2.60 -1.27
C GLY A 438 -14.98 1.14 -1.09
N GLY A 439 -15.79 0.36 -0.36
CA GLY A 439 -15.54 -1.06 -0.15
C GLY A 439 -15.66 -1.88 -1.43
N ALA A 440 -16.62 -1.55 -2.31
CA ALA A 440 -16.74 -2.20 -3.61
C ALA A 440 -15.59 -1.83 -4.56
N LEU A 441 -15.09 -0.59 -4.53
CA LEU A 441 -13.91 -0.20 -5.32
C LEU A 441 -12.63 -0.85 -4.79
N GLY A 442 -12.43 -0.86 -3.47
CA GLY A 442 -11.28 -1.53 -2.86
C GLY A 442 -11.21 -3.00 -3.24
N ASP A 443 -12.35 -3.69 -3.19
CA ASP A 443 -12.50 -5.08 -3.63
C ASP A 443 -12.21 -5.27 -5.14
N ILE A 444 -12.39 -4.25 -5.99
CA ILE A 444 -12.14 -4.36 -7.45
C ILE A 444 -10.67 -4.12 -7.82
N LEU A 445 -9.87 -3.46 -6.98
CA LEU A 445 -8.48 -3.14 -7.31
C LEU A 445 -7.62 -4.41 -7.37
N PRO A 446 -6.75 -4.56 -8.40
CA PRO A 446 -5.88 -5.72 -8.53
C PRO A 446 -4.85 -5.69 -7.41
N GLY A 447 -4.92 -6.67 -6.50
CA GLY A 447 -3.86 -7.00 -5.57
C GLY A 447 -3.59 -8.49 -5.69
N GLU A 448 -2.34 -8.87 -5.94
CA GLU A 448 -1.89 -10.27 -6.11
C GLU A 448 -2.50 -11.21 -5.06
N SER A 449 -3.07 -12.34 -5.49
CA SER A 449 -3.56 -13.37 -4.57
C SER A 449 -2.83 -14.68 -4.79
N SER A 450 -2.03 -15.01 -3.80
CA SER A 450 -1.92 -16.36 -3.28
C SER A 450 -2.49 -16.35 -1.84
N GLY A 451 -3.82 -16.38 -1.69
CA GLY A 451 -4.49 -16.37 -0.39
C GLY A 451 -5.36 -17.60 -0.15
N ALA A 452 -5.28 -18.22 1.03
CA ALA A 452 -6.13 -19.34 1.42
C ALA A 452 -7.62 -18.94 1.51
N ASP A 453 -8.52 -19.82 1.05
CA ASP A 453 -9.97 -19.58 1.08
C ASP A 453 -10.44 -19.52 2.55
N ILE A 454 -11.14 -18.44 2.93
CA ILE A 454 -11.73 -18.28 4.27
C ILE A 454 -12.61 -19.48 4.64
N ASN A 455 -13.21 -20.14 3.65
CA ASN A 455 -14.05 -21.31 3.85
C ASN A 455 -13.26 -22.56 4.24
N ASP A 456 -11.97 -22.68 3.92
CA ASP A 456 -11.13 -23.79 4.41
C ASP A 456 -10.94 -23.66 5.92
N ASN A 457 -10.78 -22.42 6.42
CA ASN A 457 -10.70 -22.12 7.85
C ASN A 457 -12.05 -22.30 8.56
N LEU A 458 -13.17 -21.88 7.95
CA LEU A 458 -14.51 -22.09 8.52
C LEU A 458 -14.97 -23.55 8.47
N ALA A 459 -14.57 -24.32 7.44
CA ALA A 459 -14.81 -25.75 7.39
C ALA A 459 -13.98 -26.50 8.44
N ALA A 460 -12.71 -26.10 8.65
CA ALA A 460 -11.86 -26.64 9.71
C ALA A 460 -12.39 -26.32 11.12
N LEU A 461 -13.00 -25.14 11.32
CA LEU A 461 -13.69 -24.78 12.57
C LEU A 461 -15.02 -25.52 12.78
N GLY A 462 -15.61 -26.05 11.71
CA GLY A 462 -16.92 -26.70 11.70
C GLY A 462 -16.89 -28.22 11.78
N ASP A 463 -15.72 -28.86 11.77
CA ASP A 463 -15.59 -30.33 11.82
C ASP A 463 -15.14 -30.81 13.22
N PRO A 464 -16.07 -31.19 14.11
CA PRO A 464 -15.73 -31.79 15.39
C PRO A 464 -15.29 -33.27 15.28
N ALA A 465 -15.02 -33.81 14.08
CA ALA A 465 -14.87 -35.26 13.89
C ALA A 465 -13.44 -35.83 13.97
N ASP A 466 -12.41 -35.07 14.35
CA ASP A 466 -11.03 -35.59 14.45
C ASP A 466 -10.34 -35.28 15.78
N LYS A 467 -11.09 -35.34 16.89
CA LYS A 467 -10.52 -35.37 18.25
C LYS A 467 -10.60 -36.72 18.95
N ASP A 468 -11.19 -37.73 18.32
CA ASP A 468 -11.37 -39.05 18.93
C ASP A 468 -10.30 -40.08 18.48
N ALA A 469 -9.37 -39.72 17.59
CA ALA A 469 -8.34 -40.65 17.11
C ALA A 469 -7.03 -40.65 17.92
N VAL A 470 -6.86 -39.77 18.92
CA VAL A 470 -5.60 -39.64 19.68
C VAL A 470 -5.67 -40.29 21.08
N ASP A 471 -6.84 -40.69 21.56
CA ASP A 471 -7.00 -41.29 22.91
C ASP A 471 -7.07 -42.83 22.94
N GLU A 472 -7.00 -43.53 21.80
CA GLU A 472 -7.07 -45.01 21.77
C GLU A 472 -5.71 -45.73 21.91
N ASP A 473 -4.58 -45.00 21.95
CA ASP A 473 -3.23 -45.58 22.08
C ASP A 473 -2.54 -45.32 23.44
N ALA A 474 -3.26 -44.73 24.40
CA ALA A 474 -2.77 -44.56 25.79
C ALA A 474 -3.25 -45.67 26.74
N GLY A 475 -3.79 -46.77 26.20
CA GLY A 475 -4.43 -47.82 26.98
C GLY A 475 -4.31 -49.21 26.40
N ARG A 476 -3.09 -49.70 26.14
CA ARG A 476 -2.82 -51.15 26.08
C ARG A 476 -1.38 -51.51 26.44
#